data_AF-A0A2W7MR50-F1
#
_entry.id   AF-A0A2W7MR50-F1
#
_cell.length_a   1.000
_cell.length_b   1.000
_cell.length_c   1.000
_cell.angle_alpha   90.00
_cell.angle_beta   90.00
_cell.angle_gamma   90.00
#
_symmetry.space_group_name_H-M   'P 1'
#
loop_
_entity.id
_entity.type
_entity.pdbx_description
1 polymer ?
#
loop_
_entity_poly.entity_id
_entity_poly.type
_entity_poly.pdbx_seq_one_letter_code
_entity_poly.pdbx_strand_id
1 'polypeptide(L)'
;MCSYKNYLQVAFGVVLGLLQGVTHAADYVDVLDLPARVSALAINSPLSGMARAGERVIAVGQRGHILFSDDAGQHWQQAAVPVSADLNAVSFPSATQGWAVGGDGVVLHSNDAGATWRKQLDGREIGALLVKHYGALASTEPDNEQWPLLVAEGERLVAQGADKPLLDVWFANDRLGYVVGVFNLILRTEDGGQSWTPFQDRTDNPQGFHLNAIASTGDALYIAGEQGLLLKWNDAQQRFAAVQTPYQGSFFGVLGKPGEALVYGLRGNVLRSTDGGLSWTPQESGLHVSITAGIVDAQGDYRLFTQGGQMLVSQGAGAQLHWLQQAEPVPVTGVTRAANGALVVVGSRGARTLSVE
;
A
#
# COMPACT_ATOMS: atom_id res chain seq x y z
N MET A 1 -51.99 18.38 -55.56
CA MET A 1 -50.93 18.68 -54.56
C MET A 1 -51.27 18.02 -53.23
N CYS A 2 -50.97 16.73 -53.04
CA CYS A 2 -51.13 16.06 -51.73
C CYS A 2 -50.29 14.77 -51.55
N SER A 3 -49.33 14.46 -52.43
CA SER A 3 -48.63 13.16 -52.38
C SER A 3 -47.10 13.23 -52.30
N TYR A 4 -46.49 14.40 -52.09
CA TYR A 4 -45.02 14.54 -52.06
C TYR A 4 -44.42 14.72 -50.65
N LYS A 5 -45.23 15.16 -49.67
CA LYS A 5 -44.77 15.40 -48.29
C LYS A 5 -44.62 14.13 -47.45
N ASN A 6 -45.39 13.07 -47.74
CA ASN A 6 -45.34 11.83 -46.96
C ASN A 6 -44.14 10.93 -47.33
N TYR A 7 -43.64 11.00 -48.57
CA TYR A 7 -42.47 10.21 -48.97
C TYR A 7 -41.15 10.80 -48.44
N LEU A 8 -41.07 12.12 -48.23
CA LEU A 8 -39.86 12.75 -47.70
C LEU A 8 -39.64 12.44 -46.20
N GLN A 9 -40.72 12.31 -45.41
CA GLN A 9 -40.61 11.94 -43.99
C GLN A 9 -40.27 10.46 -43.79
N VAL A 10 -40.77 9.57 -44.65
CA VAL A 10 -40.40 8.14 -44.62
C VAL A 10 -38.95 7.95 -45.09
N ALA A 11 -38.48 8.72 -46.08
CA ALA A 11 -37.08 8.67 -46.52
C ALA A 11 -36.09 9.15 -45.45
N PHE A 12 -36.45 10.18 -44.66
CA PHE A 12 -35.59 10.66 -43.57
C PHE A 12 -35.53 9.70 -42.37
N GLY A 13 -36.62 8.97 -42.08
CA GLY A 13 -36.66 7.96 -41.02
C GLY A 13 -35.83 6.71 -41.34
N VAL A 14 -35.75 6.31 -42.62
CA VAL A 14 -34.95 5.14 -43.05
C VAL A 14 -33.45 5.44 -43.05
N VAL A 15 -33.04 6.68 -43.34
CA VAL A 15 -31.62 7.08 -43.30
C VAL A 15 -31.10 7.20 -41.86
N LEU A 16 -31.94 7.58 -40.88
CA LEU A 16 -31.54 7.58 -39.46
C LEU A 16 -31.49 6.17 -38.82
N GLY A 17 -32.20 5.18 -39.37
CA GLY A 17 -32.11 3.78 -38.94
C GLY A 17 -30.82 3.07 -39.39
N LEU A 18 -30.18 3.56 -40.45
CA LEU A 18 -28.95 2.99 -41.02
C LEU A 18 -27.66 3.57 -40.43
N LEU A 19 -27.77 4.53 -39.49
CA LEU A 19 -26.65 5.08 -38.71
C LEU A 19 -26.56 4.45 -37.31
N GLN A 20 -27.21 3.32 -37.06
CA GLN A 20 -26.85 2.46 -35.95
C GLN A 20 -25.53 1.76 -36.28
N GLY A 21 -24.43 2.53 -36.21
CA GLY A 21 -23.11 1.95 -36.10
C GLY A 21 -23.18 0.95 -34.95
N VAL A 22 -22.83 -0.30 -35.24
CA VAL A 22 -22.68 -1.33 -34.21
C VAL A 22 -21.55 -0.82 -33.31
N THR A 23 -21.90 -0.16 -32.21
CA THR A 23 -20.94 0.17 -31.18
C THR A 23 -20.58 -1.15 -30.52
N HIS A 24 -19.56 -1.82 -31.05
CA HIS A 24 -18.90 -2.86 -30.29
C HIS A 24 -18.33 -2.18 -29.06
N ALA A 25 -18.85 -2.53 -27.88
CA ALA A 25 -18.14 -2.26 -26.65
C ALA A 25 -16.74 -2.86 -26.83
N ALA A 26 -15.70 -2.04 -26.63
CA ALA A 26 -14.34 -2.56 -26.65
C ALA A 26 -14.26 -3.74 -25.68
N ASP A 27 -13.60 -4.82 -26.10
CA ASP A 27 -13.42 -6.00 -25.26
C ASP A 27 -12.84 -5.58 -23.90
N TYR A 28 -13.33 -6.19 -22.82
CA TYR A 28 -12.82 -5.93 -21.49
C TYR A 28 -11.31 -6.25 -21.44
N VAL A 29 -10.52 -5.27 -21.02
CA VAL A 29 -9.09 -5.44 -20.74
C VAL A 29 -8.93 -5.36 -19.24
N ASP A 30 -8.35 -6.41 -18.66
CA ASP A 30 -8.04 -6.47 -17.23
C ASP A 30 -7.05 -5.35 -16.86
N VAL A 31 -7.24 -4.74 -15.69
CA VAL A 31 -6.40 -3.66 -15.17
C VAL A 31 -4.94 -4.08 -14.98
N LEU A 32 -4.67 -5.38 -14.82
CA LEU A 32 -3.32 -5.95 -14.75
C LEU A 32 -2.59 -5.97 -16.10
N ASP A 33 -3.31 -5.78 -17.22
CA ASP A 33 -2.75 -5.77 -18.58
C ASP A 33 -3.05 -4.44 -19.32
N LEU A 34 -3.62 -3.47 -18.61
CA LEU A 34 -3.96 -2.15 -19.13
C LEU A 34 -3.00 -1.09 -18.57
N PRO A 35 -2.14 -0.45 -19.38
CA PRO A 35 -1.27 0.62 -18.89
C PRO A 35 -2.03 1.80 -18.29
N ALA A 36 -1.45 2.43 -17.27
CA ALA A 36 -1.99 3.64 -16.67
C ALA A 36 -2.11 4.76 -17.70
N ARG A 37 -3.29 5.39 -17.77
CA ARG A 37 -3.53 6.50 -18.71
C ARG A 37 -2.87 7.77 -18.19
N VAL A 38 -2.10 8.44 -19.06
CA VAL A 38 -1.53 9.77 -18.75
C VAL A 38 -2.66 10.77 -18.58
N SER A 39 -2.63 11.53 -17.47
CA SER A 39 -3.66 12.52 -17.15
C SER A 39 -3.06 13.74 -16.44
N ALA A 40 -3.37 14.93 -16.94
CA ALA A 40 -3.04 16.18 -16.26
C ALA A 40 -3.74 16.32 -14.89
N LEU A 41 -4.81 15.55 -14.65
CA LEU A 41 -5.54 15.54 -13.38
C LEU A 41 -5.03 14.48 -12.39
N ALA A 42 -4.00 13.70 -12.74
CA ALA A 42 -3.49 12.63 -11.88
C ALA A 42 -3.04 13.18 -10.51
N ILE A 43 -2.45 14.37 -10.47
CA ILE A 43 -2.03 15.03 -9.23
C ILE A 43 -3.19 15.38 -8.30
N ASN A 44 -4.41 15.52 -8.82
CA ASN A 44 -5.62 15.81 -8.05
C ASN A 44 -6.48 14.56 -7.79
N SER A 45 -6.00 13.38 -8.21
CA SER A 45 -6.72 12.12 -8.01
C SER A 45 -6.41 11.52 -6.64
N PRO A 46 -7.21 10.55 -6.15
CA PRO A 46 -6.90 9.87 -4.92
C PRO A 46 -5.55 9.16 -4.98
N LEU A 47 -4.69 9.49 -4.04
CA LEU A 47 -3.36 8.93 -3.85
C LEU A 47 -3.31 8.24 -2.48
N SER A 48 -2.55 7.15 -2.38
CA SER A 48 -2.60 6.21 -1.25
C SER A 48 -1.29 6.14 -0.49
N GLY A 49 -0.16 6.05 -1.19
CA GLY A 49 1.16 5.81 -0.57
C GLY A 49 2.23 6.77 -1.09
N MET A 50 3.30 6.94 -0.30
CA MET A 50 4.44 7.78 -0.66
C MET A 50 5.76 7.18 -0.22
N ALA A 51 6.83 7.48 -0.96
CA ALA A 51 8.20 7.15 -0.60
C ALA A 51 9.17 8.19 -1.16
N ARG A 52 10.46 8.03 -0.84
CA ARG A 52 11.55 8.80 -1.42
C ARG A 52 12.50 7.92 -2.21
N ALA A 53 12.84 8.33 -3.41
CA ALA A 53 13.94 7.78 -4.19
C ALA A 53 15.10 8.79 -4.15
N GLY A 54 15.93 8.73 -3.11
CA GLY A 54 16.94 9.77 -2.86
C GLY A 54 16.28 11.11 -2.54
N GLU A 55 16.47 12.12 -3.39
CA GLU A 55 15.83 13.44 -3.25
C GLU A 55 14.42 13.51 -3.86
N ARG A 56 14.11 12.61 -4.80
CA ARG A 56 12.83 12.55 -5.49
C ARG A 56 11.73 12.03 -4.56
N VAL A 57 10.59 12.70 -4.59
CA VAL A 57 9.37 12.26 -3.91
C VAL A 57 8.53 11.44 -4.87
N ILE A 58 8.03 10.30 -4.40
CA ILE A 58 7.16 9.39 -5.16
C ILE A 58 5.80 9.32 -4.46
N ALA A 59 4.72 9.35 -5.24
CA ALA A 59 3.36 9.09 -4.79
C ALA A 59 2.69 8.05 -5.68
N VAL A 60 1.92 7.14 -5.08
CA VAL A 60 1.16 6.11 -5.80
C VAL A 60 -0.33 6.19 -5.45
N GLY A 61 -1.20 5.73 -6.32
CA GLY A 61 -2.64 5.76 -6.08
C GLY A 61 -3.48 5.04 -7.12
N GLN A 62 -4.72 5.52 -7.26
CA GLN A 62 -5.72 4.84 -8.08
C GLN A 62 -5.36 4.83 -9.57
N ARG A 63 -5.87 3.83 -10.29
CA ARG A 63 -5.76 3.69 -11.75
C ARG A 63 -4.31 3.59 -12.25
N GLY A 64 -3.44 2.95 -11.46
CA GLY A 64 -2.02 2.81 -11.76
C GLY A 64 -1.24 4.12 -11.74
N HIS A 65 -1.78 5.19 -11.14
CA HIS A 65 -1.07 6.45 -11.04
C HIS A 65 0.14 6.31 -10.13
N ILE A 66 1.32 6.53 -10.72
CA ILE A 66 2.56 6.82 -10.00
C ILE A 66 3.03 8.19 -10.46
N LEU A 67 3.23 9.10 -9.50
CA LEU A 67 3.69 10.45 -9.73
C LEU A 67 5.02 10.64 -9.02
N PHE A 68 5.91 11.44 -9.60
CA PHE A 68 7.16 11.82 -8.97
C PHE A 68 7.45 13.31 -9.09
N SER A 69 8.19 13.83 -8.13
CA SER A 69 8.61 15.23 -8.05
C SER A 69 10.08 15.33 -7.67
N ASP A 70 10.81 16.14 -8.42
CA ASP A 70 12.24 16.43 -8.23
C ASP A 70 12.49 17.75 -7.48
N ASP A 71 11.43 18.46 -7.09
CA ASP A 71 11.49 19.81 -6.52
C ASP A 71 10.62 19.95 -5.26
N ALA A 72 10.68 18.94 -4.39
CA ALA A 72 10.01 18.92 -3.10
C ALA A 72 8.47 19.05 -3.18
N GLY A 73 7.86 18.45 -4.21
CA GLY A 73 6.41 18.39 -4.39
C GLY A 73 5.81 19.63 -5.07
N GLN A 74 6.62 20.53 -5.63
CA GLN A 74 6.13 21.72 -6.33
C GLN A 74 5.59 21.38 -7.72
N HIS A 75 6.31 20.56 -8.48
CA HIS A 75 5.89 20.06 -9.79
C HIS A 75 5.95 18.53 -9.81
N TRP A 76 4.99 17.93 -10.50
CA TRP A 76 4.80 16.48 -10.56
C TRP A 76 4.76 16.00 -12.00
N GLN A 77 5.37 14.84 -12.22
CA GLN A 77 5.36 14.10 -13.48
C GLN A 77 4.73 12.74 -13.25
N GLN A 78 3.92 12.27 -14.20
CA GLN A 78 3.35 10.93 -14.16
C GLN A 78 4.33 9.93 -14.79
N ALA A 79 4.61 8.85 -14.08
CA ALA A 79 5.47 7.76 -14.52
C ALA A 79 4.78 6.88 -15.59
N ALA A 80 5.60 6.13 -16.34
CA ALA A 80 5.10 5.08 -17.22
C ALA A 80 4.86 3.79 -16.40
N VAL A 81 3.60 3.37 -16.31
CA VAL A 81 3.16 2.23 -15.49
C VAL A 81 2.39 1.23 -16.36
N PRO A 82 2.75 -0.07 -16.36
CA PRO A 82 2.20 -1.06 -17.28
C PRO A 82 0.82 -1.60 -16.87
N VAL A 83 0.29 -1.15 -15.74
CA VAL A 83 -1.00 -1.56 -15.17
C VAL A 83 -1.83 -0.35 -14.78
N SER A 84 -3.13 -0.54 -14.65
CA SER A 84 -4.09 0.45 -14.18
C SER A 84 -4.80 -0.01 -12.91
N ALA A 85 -4.28 -1.04 -12.24
CA ALA A 85 -4.73 -1.45 -10.92
C ALA A 85 -4.46 -0.33 -9.90
N ASP A 86 -5.28 -0.24 -8.85
CA ASP A 86 -5.05 0.72 -7.78
C ASP A 86 -3.80 0.36 -7.00
N LEU A 87 -2.94 1.33 -6.72
CA LEU A 87 -1.71 1.13 -5.96
C LEU A 87 -1.88 1.62 -4.52
N ASN A 88 -1.43 0.81 -3.57
CA ASN A 88 -1.63 1.03 -2.13
C ASN A 88 -0.37 1.59 -1.47
N ALA A 89 0.79 1.02 -1.79
CA ALA A 89 2.05 1.34 -1.11
C ALA A 89 3.24 1.32 -2.07
N VAL A 90 4.30 2.00 -1.65
CA VAL A 90 5.56 2.11 -2.41
C VAL A 90 6.75 2.17 -1.45
N SER A 91 7.84 1.49 -1.79
CA SER A 91 9.08 1.45 -1.02
C SER A 91 10.29 1.66 -1.92
N PHE A 92 11.25 2.44 -1.45
CA PHE A 92 12.52 2.70 -2.13
C PHE A 92 13.66 2.50 -1.12
N PRO A 93 14.29 1.31 -1.09
CA PRO A 93 15.45 1.06 -0.22
C PRO A 93 16.73 1.76 -0.72
N SER A 94 16.75 2.21 -1.97
CA SER A 94 17.85 2.98 -2.57
C SER A 94 17.33 4.16 -3.38
N ALA A 95 18.26 4.99 -3.88
CA ALA A 95 17.90 6.16 -4.69
C ALA A 95 17.27 5.82 -6.05
N THR A 96 17.38 4.56 -6.51
CA THR A 96 16.95 4.16 -7.85
C THR A 96 16.05 2.93 -7.88
N GLN A 97 16.24 1.98 -6.96
CA GLN A 97 15.41 0.78 -6.92
C GLN A 97 14.18 1.03 -6.05
N GLY A 98 13.01 0.68 -6.57
CA GLY A 98 11.76 0.82 -5.83
C GLY A 98 10.72 -0.22 -6.23
N TRP A 99 9.82 -0.50 -5.30
CA TRP A 99 8.73 -1.45 -5.44
C TRP A 99 7.41 -0.80 -5.08
N ALA A 100 6.37 -1.05 -5.87
CA ALA A 100 5.01 -0.61 -5.59
C ALA A 100 4.06 -1.81 -5.59
N VAL A 101 3.07 -1.80 -4.71
CA VAL A 101 2.10 -2.89 -4.59
C VAL A 101 0.68 -2.36 -4.53
N GLY A 102 -0.30 -3.20 -4.85
CA GLY A 102 -1.69 -2.75 -4.83
C GLY A 102 -2.75 -3.82 -5.05
N GLY A 103 -3.84 -3.37 -5.66
CA GLY A 103 -4.97 -4.19 -6.09
C GLY A 103 -4.55 -5.38 -6.94
N ASP A 104 -5.38 -6.42 -6.91
CA ASP A 104 -5.21 -7.61 -7.74
C ASP A 104 -3.83 -8.28 -7.58
N GLY A 105 -3.22 -8.14 -6.40
CA GLY A 105 -1.94 -8.75 -6.03
C GLY A 105 -0.72 -8.22 -6.79
N VAL A 106 -0.81 -7.06 -7.43
CA VAL A 106 0.26 -6.56 -8.30
C VAL A 106 1.50 -6.16 -7.51
N VAL A 107 2.67 -6.52 -8.02
CA VAL A 107 3.99 -6.03 -7.59
C VAL A 107 4.70 -5.42 -8.80
N LEU A 108 5.03 -4.14 -8.69
CA LEU A 108 5.77 -3.38 -9.68
C LEU A 108 7.18 -3.08 -9.17
N HIS A 109 8.12 -2.96 -10.10
CA HIS A 109 9.50 -2.57 -9.80
C HIS A 109 9.99 -1.46 -10.74
N SER A 110 10.75 -0.52 -10.19
CA SER A 110 11.48 0.51 -10.92
C SER A 110 12.97 0.43 -10.57
N ASN A 111 13.82 0.70 -11.56
CA ASN A 111 15.27 0.83 -11.40
C ASN A 111 15.79 2.21 -11.81
N ASP A 112 14.90 3.19 -12.02
CA ASP A 112 15.20 4.52 -12.53
C ASP A 112 14.54 5.62 -11.67
N ALA A 113 14.50 5.39 -10.35
CA ALA A 113 13.92 6.32 -9.37
C ALA A 113 12.44 6.63 -9.66
N GLY A 114 11.68 5.60 -10.05
CA GLY A 114 10.23 5.67 -10.21
C GLY A 114 9.72 6.30 -11.50
N ALA A 115 10.59 6.57 -12.49
CA ALA A 115 10.18 7.15 -13.77
C ALA A 115 9.49 6.11 -14.67
N THR A 116 9.99 4.87 -14.67
CA THR A 116 9.38 3.73 -15.36
C THR A 116 9.25 2.51 -14.44
N TRP A 117 8.22 1.72 -14.70
CA TRP A 117 7.87 0.55 -13.89
C TRP A 117 7.65 -0.68 -14.75
N ARG A 118 7.99 -1.85 -14.20
CA ARG A 118 7.69 -3.16 -14.78
C ARG A 118 6.94 -4.03 -13.77
N LYS A 119 5.98 -4.83 -14.26
CA LYS A 119 5.29 -5.83 -13.44
C LYS A 119 6.23 -7.00 -13.17
N GLN A 120 6.42 -7.35 -11.90
CA GLN A 120 7.20 -8.52 -11.45
C GLN A 120 6.33 -9.70 -11.08
N LEU A 121 5.14 -9.43 -10.53
CA LEU A 121 4.19 -10.42 -10.06
C LEU A 121 2.78 -9.80 -10.16
N ASP A 122 1.77 -10.62 -10.39
CA ASP A 122 0.38 -10.28 -10.09
C ASP A 122 -0.39 -11.40 -9.38
N GLY A 123 -1.61 -11.08 -8.95
CA GLY A 123 -2.46 -11.97 -8.16
C GLY A 123 -2.82 -13.28 -8.87
N ARG A 124 -2.67 -13.37 -10.20
CA ARG A 124 -2.94 -14.60 -10.97
C ARG A 124 -1.89 -15.67 -10.68
N GLU A 125 -0.70 -15.26 -10.27
CA GLU A 125 0.45 -16.14 -10.03
C GLU A 125 0.57 -16.56 -8.55
N ILE A 126 0.05 -15.75 -7.62
CA ILE A 126 0.23 -15.95 -6.16
C ILE A 126 -0.27 -17.32 -5.70
N GLY A 127 -1.48 -17.73 -6.11
CA GLY A 127 -2.03 -19.03 -5.72
C GLY A 127 -1.14 -20.21 -6.15
N ALA A 128 -0.60 -20.14 -7.37
CA ALA A 128 0.31 -21.17 -7.88
C ALA A 128 1.65 -21.18 -7.12
N LEU A 129 2.15 -20.03 -6.66
CA LEU A 129 3.33 -19.95 -5.79
C LEU A 129 3.10 -20.69 -4.46
N LEU A 130 1.93 -20.49 -3.83
CA LEU A 130 1.55 -21.18 -2.59
C LEU A 130 1.49 -22.70 -2.80
N VAL A 131 0.74 -23.16 -3.82
CA VAL A 131 0.61 -24.59 -4.13
C VAL A 131 1.97 -25.23 -4.37
N LYS A 132 2.82 -24.57 -5.17
CA LYS A 132 4.16 -25.07 -5.48
C LYS A 132 5.04 -25.16 -4.24
N HIS A 133 5.09 -24.08 -3.45
CA HIS A 133 5.96 -23.99 -2.28
C HIS A 133 5.54 -24.97 -1.17
N TYR A 134 4.27 -24.90 -0.76
CA TYR A 134 3.76 -25.74 0.32
C TYR A 134 3.51 -27.18 -0.10
N GLY A 135 3.28 -27.45 -1.39
CA GLY A 135 3.20 -28.82 -1.92
C GLY A 135 4.56 -29.53 -1.89
N ALA A 136 5.65 -28.79 -2.14
CA ALA A 136 7.00 -29.31 -1.97
C ALA A 136 7.28 -29.64 -0.49
N LEU A 137 6.93 -28.75 0.43
CA LEU A 137 7.06 -28.98 1.87
C LEU A 137 6.20 -30.15 2.37
N ALA A 138 4.94 -30.26 1.91
CA ALA A 138 4.05 -31.38 2.22
C ALA A 138 4.65 -32.73 1.77
N SER A 139 5.37 -32.73 0.65
CA SER A 139 6.02 -33.95 0.13
C SER A 139 7.25 -34.34 0.96
N THR A 140 7.99 -33.37 1.50
CA THR A 140 9.19 -33.62 2.32
C THR A 140 8.87 -33.86 3.80
N GLU A 141 7.77 -33.31 4.28
CA GLU A 141 7.32 -33.37 5.68
C GLU A 141 5.85 -33.83 5.75
N PRO A 142 5.56 -35.11 5.44
CA PRO A 142 4.18 -35.59 5.28
C PRO A 142 3.37 -35.59 6.58
N ASP A 143 4.03 -35.60 7.74
CA ASP A 143 3.37 -35.58 9.06
C ASP A 143 2.98 -34.16 9.52
N ASN A 144 3.37 -33.12 8.77
CA ASN A 144 3.04 -31.74 9.11
C ASN A 144 1.64 -31.37 8.59
N GLU A 145 0.68 -31.27 9.50
CA GLU A 145 -0.73 -30.97 9.21
C GLU A 145 -0.95 -29.55 8.64
N GLN A 146 0.02 -28.63 8.74
CA GLN A 146 -0.11 -27.27 8.23
C GLN A 146 0.06 -27.19 6.70
N TRP A 147 0.91 -28.03 6.11
CA TRP A 147 1.21 -27.96 4.67
C TRP A 147 -0.01 -28.18 3.78
N PRO A 148 -0.85 -29.21 4.01
CA PRO A 148 -2.07 -29.40 3.22
C PRO A 148 -3.04 -28.21 3.30
N LEU A 149 -3.13 -27.52 4.45
CA LEU A 149 -3.99 -26.35 4.62
C LEU A 149 -3.51 -25.16 3.77
N LEU A 150 -2.20 -24.92 3.73
CA LEU A 150 -1.61 -23.84 2.94
C LEU A 150 -1.62 -24.15 1.44
N VAL A 151 -1.52 -25.43 1.04
CA VAL A 151 -1.77 -25.86 -0.34
C VAL A 151 -3.21 -25.57 -0.75
N ALA A 152 -4.19 -25.97 0.07
CA ALA A 152 -5.61 -25.73 -0.21
C ALA A 152 -5.94 -24.23 -0.31
N GLU A 153 -5.29 -23.39 0.50
CA GLU A 153 -5.39 -21.94 0.36
C GLU A 153 -4.84 -21.44 -0.98
N GLY A 154 -3.70 -21.96 -1.43
CA GLY A 154 -3.16 -21.67 -2.76
C GLY A 154 -4.11 -22.07 -3.89
N GLU A 155 -4.71 -23.26 -3.81
CA GLU A 155 -5.71 -23.74 -4.78
C GLU A 155 -6.95 -22.84 -4.81
N ARG A 156 -7.39 -22.37 -3.64
CA ARG A 156 -8.51 -21.42 -3.53
C ARG A 156 -8.17 -20.09 -4.21
N LEU A 157 -6.96 -19.57 -4.04
CA LEU A 157 -6.51 -18.35 -4.74
C LEU A 157 -6.47 -18.56 -6.25
N VAL A 158 -5.99 -19.71 -6.73
CA VAL A 158 -6.03 -20.04 -8.18
C VAL A 158 -7.47 -20.02 -8.71
N ALA A 159 -8.41 -20.61 -7.97
CA ALA A 159 -9.81 -20.66 -8.39
C ALA A 159 -10.50 -19.28 -8.36
N GLN A 160 -10.07 -18.38 -7.49
CA GLN A 160 -10.60 -17.01 -7.36
C GLN A 160 -10.00 -16.04 -8.38
N GLY A 161 -8.77 -16.30 -8.84
CA GLY A 161 -8.02 -15.39 -9.69
C GLY A 161 -7.41 -14.22 -8.90
N ALA A 162 -7.05 -13.16 -9.60
CA ALA A 162 -6.40 -12.00 -9.00
C ALA A 162 -7.41 -11.07 -8.33
N ASP A 163 -7.82 -11.38 -7.10
CA ASP A 163 -8.78 -10.56 -6.34
C ASP A 163 -8.24 -10.05 -4.99
N LYS A 164 -7.06 -10.53 -4.55
CA LYS A 164 -6.47 -10.20 -3.26
C LYS A 164 -5.47 -9.05 -3.35
N PRO A 165 -5.74 -7.89 -2.75
CA PRO A 165 -4.80 -6.79 -2.74
C PRO A 165 -3.62 -7.06 -1.81
N LEU A 166 -2.45 -6.58 -2.23
CA LEU A 166 -1.32 -6.30 -1.35
C LEU A 166 -1.52 -4.91 -0.76
N LEU A 167 -1.38 -4.78 0.55
CA LEU A 167 -1.68 -3.58 1.32
C LEU A 167 -0.44 -2.74 1.58
N ASP A 168 0.71 -3.38 1.81
CA ASP A 168 1.96 -2.67 2.09
C ASP A 168 3.21 -3.42 1.61
N VAL A 169 4.32 -2.70 1.46
CA VAL A 169 5.60 -3.19 0.95
C VAL A 169 6.77 -2.57 1.70
N TRP A 170 7.74 -3.41 2.09
CA TRP A 170 8.96 -2.97 2.70
C TRP A 170 10.17 -3.73 2.18
N PHE A 171 11.23 -3.00 1.85
CA PHE A 171 12.51 -3.57 1.44
C PHE A 171 13.62 -3.10 2.38
N ALA A 172 14.46 -4.04 2.81
CA ALA A 172 15.66 -3.76 3.60
C ALA A 172 16.78 -3.17 2.73
N ASN A 173 16.85 -3.62 1.49
CA ASN A 173 17.84 -3.28 0.48
C ASN A 173 17.30 -3.69 -0.91
N ASP A 174 18.11 -3.56 -1.96
CA ASP A 174 17.71 -3.86 -3.34
C ASP A 174 17.42 -5.37 -3.61
N ARG A 175 17.54 -6.24 -2.61
CA ARG A 175 17.37 -7.70 -2.73
C ARG A 175 16.34 -8.29 -1.78
N LEU A 176 16.44 -7.94 -0.50
CA LEU A 176 15.59 -8.48 0.57
C LEU A 176 14.37 -7.58 0.79
N GLY A 177 13.18 -8.14 0.61
CA GLY A 177 11.93 -7.43 0.86
C GLY A 177 10.74 -8.34 1.14
N TYR A 178 9.67 -7.70 1.61
CA TYR A 178 8.42 -8.32 1.98
C TYR A 178 7.26 -7.50 1.41
N VAL A 179 6.22 -8.20 0.97
CA VAL A 179 4.91 -7.61 0.64
C VAL A 179 3.86 -8.28 1.51
N VAL A 180 2.91 -7.51 2.02
CA VAL A 180 1.87 -7.97 2.94
C VAL A 180 0.50 -7.55 2.44
N GLY A 181 -0.54 -8.31 2.76
CA GLY A 181 -1.89 -8.04 2.28
C GLY A 181 -3.00 -8.70 3.10
N VAL A 182 -4.13 -8.90 2.42
CA VAL A 182 -5.34 -9.47 3.03
C VAL A 182 -5.18 -10.96 3.32
N PHE A 183 -5.97 -11.46 4.26
CA PHE A 183 -6.05 -12.87 4.67
C PHE A 183 -4.70 -13.55 4.93
N ASN A 184 -3.83 -12.91 5.73
CA ASN A 184 -2.47 -13.36 6.01
C ASN A 184 -1.58 -13.55 4.75
N LEU A 185 -1.88 -12.86 3.65
CA LEU A 185 -1.02 -12.88 2.47
C LEU A 185 0.29 -12.15 2.80
N ILE A 186 1.39 -12.90 2.75
CA ILE A 186 2.74 -12.37 2.91
C ILE A 186 3.68 -13.13 1.97
N LEU A 187 4.47 -12.39 1.19
CA LEU A 187 5.50 -12.93 0.33
C LEU A 187 6.84 -12.27 0.66
N ARG A 188 7.92 -13.04 0.54
CA ARG A 188 9.30 -12.60 0.76
C ARG A 188 10.11 -12.78 -0.51
N THR A 189 11.04 -11.87 -0.75
CA THR A 189 12.05 -12.00 -1.81
C THR A 189 13.45 -11.79 -1.23
N GLU A 190 14.45 -12.45 -1.82
CA GLU A 190 15.89 -12.28 -1.51
C GLU A 190 16.72 -11.93 -2.77
N ASP A 191 16.04 -11.72 -3.89
CA ASP A 191 16.64 -11.47 -5.21
C ASP A 191 16.04 -10.23 -5.91
N GLY A 192 15.39 -9.35 -5.14
CA GLY A 192 14.83 -8.10 -5.64
C GLY A 192 13.53 -8.31 -6.42
N GLY A 193 12.77 -9.34 -6.06
CA GLY A 193 11.49 -9.69 -6.68
C GLY A 193 11.61 -10.42 -8.02
N GLN A 194 12.77 -11.03 -8.31
CA GLN A 194 12.87 -12.00 -9.42
C GLN A 194 12.14 -13.30 -9.06
N SER A 195 12.13 -13.65 -7.77
CA SER A 195 11.28 -14.68 -7.20
C SER A 195 10.67 -14.23 -5.88
N TRP A 196 9.48 -14.76 -5.61
CA TRP A 196 8.71 -14.51 -4.39
C TRP A 196 8.37 -15.84 -3.73
N THR A 197 8.64 -15.93 -2.43
CA THR A 197 8.39 -17.11 -1.60
C THR A 197 7.26 -16.80 -0.63
N PRO A 198 6.19 -17.62 -0.59
CA PRO A 198 5.16 -17.55 0.45
C PRO A 198 5.77 -17.62 1.84
N PHE A 199 5.25 -16.85 2.80
CA PHE A 199 5.86 -16.70 4.13
C PHE A 199 4.85 -16.87 5.28
N GLN A 200 3.69 -17.49 5.00
CA GLN A 200 2.59 -17.68 5.95
C GLN A 200 2.97 -18.57 7.13
N ASP A 201 3.80 -19.58 6.88
CA ASP A 201 4.28 -20.55 7.85
C ASP A 201 5.29 -19.96 8.87
N ARG A 202 5.85 -18.80 8.54
CA ARG A 202 6.76 -18.01 9.39
C ARG A 202 6.10 -16.73 9.92
N THR A 203 4.77 -16.73 10.03
CA THR A 203 4.00 -15.57 10.47
C THR A 203 2.93 -15.98 11.49
N ASP A 204 3.03 -15.48 12.72
CA ASP A 204 2.14 -15.84 13.85
C ASP A 204 0.75 -15.18 13.74
N ASN A 205 -0.01 -15.56 12.71
CA ASN A 205 -1.35 -15.04 12.43
C ASN A 205 -2.35 -16.17 12.14
N PRO A 206 -2.67 -17.03 13.14
CA PRO A 206 -3.49 -18.21 12.93
C PRO A 206 -4.96 -17.89 12.61
N GLN A 207 -5.43 -16.68 12.93
CA GLN A 207 -6.78 -16.22 12.59
C GLN A 207 -6.91 -15.73 11.14
N GLY A 208 -5.80 -15.62 10.40
CA GLY A 208 -5.85 -15.16 9.02
C GLY A 208 -6.20 -13.67 8.89
N PHE A 209 -5.86 -12.84 9.88
CA PHE A 209 -6.16 -11.40 9.82
C PHE A 209 -5.39 -10.70 8.71
N HIS A 210 -5.89 -9.53 8.28
CA HIS A 210 -5.16 -8.71 7.33
C HIS A 210 -3.88 -8.15 7.96
N LEU A 211 -2.84 -8.08 7.13
CA LEU A 211 -1.57 -7.46 7.45
C LEU A 211 -1.58 -6.07 6.79
N ASN A 212 -1.95 -5.05 7.57
CA ASN A 212 -2.26 -3.71 7.07
C ASN A 212 -1.02 -2.88 6.74
N ALA A 213 0.07 -3.07 7.50
CA ALA A 213 1.31 -2.30 7.31
C ALA A 213 2.54 -3.08 7.75
N ILE A 214 3.68 -2.80 7.12
CA ILE A 214 5.00 -3.33 7.48
C ILE A 214 6.03 -2.19 7.47
N ALA A 215 6.71 -1.98 8.59
CA ALA A 215 7.74 -0.93 8.65
C ALA A 215 8.86 -1.25 9.64
N SER A 216 10.02 -0.66 9.36
CA SER A 216 11.18 -0.70 10.25
C SER A 216 11.23 0.51 11.17
N THR A 217 11.65 0.28 12.42
CA THR A 217 12.01 1.32 13.40
C THR A 217 13.52 1.62 13.40
N GLY A 218 14.27 1.07 12.45
CA GLY A 218 15.73 1.15 12.38
C GLY A 218 16.44 0.00 13.10
N ASP A 219 15.89 -0.50 14.21
CA ASP A 219 16.42 -1.61 15.01
C ASP A 219 15.50 -2.85 15.05
N ALA A 220 14.28 -2.72 14.55
CA ALA A 220 13.31 -3.80 14.43
C ALA A 220 12.44 -3.63 13.19
N LEU A 221 11.75 -4.71 12.82
CA LEU A 221 10.77 -4.78 11.75
C LEU A 221 9.46 -5.29 12.33
N TYR A 222 8.37 -4.56 12.08
CA TYR A 222 7.04 -4.88 12.59
C TYR A 222 6.03 -5.01 11.47
N ILE A 223 5.01 -5.84 11.70
CA ILE A 223 3.80 -5.90 10.89
C ILE A 223 2.61 -5.58 11.78
N ALA A 224 1.82 -4.59 11.38
CA ALA A 224 0.60 -4.18 12.06
C ALA A 224 -0.62 -4.75 11.30
N GLY A 225 -1.60 -5.29 12.04
CA GLY A 225 -2.76 -5.94 11.45
C GLY A 225 -4.06 -5.60 12.16
N GLU A 226 -5.06 -6.47 11.97
CA GLU A 226 -6.40 -6.29 12.53
C GLU A 226 -6.52 -6.84 13.95
N GLN A 227 -7.54 -6.39 14.68
CA GLN A 227 -7.92 -6.93 16.00
C GLN A 227 -6.76 -7.04 17.01
N GLY A 228 -5.91 -6.02 17.08
CA GLY A 228 -4.77 -5.97 17.99
C GLY A 228 -3.54 -6.74 17.53
N LEU A 229 -3.57 -7.35 16.33
CA LEU A 229 -2.43 -8.09 15.78
C LEU A 229 -1.25 -7.15 15.56
N LEU A 230 -0.15 -7.45 16.25
CA LEU A 230 1.14 -6.85 16.03
C LEU A 230 2.18 -7.96 16.02
N LEU A 231 2.97 -8.01 14.96
CA LEU A 231 4.04 -8.99 14.79
C LEU A 231 5.38 -8.28 14.74
N LYS A 232 6.41 -8.92 15.28
CA LYS A 232 7.80 -8.44 15.25
C LYS A 232 8.70 -9.51 14.63
N TRP A 233 9.60 -9.11 13.74
CA TRP A 233 10.64 -10.02 13.24
C TRP A 233 11.50 -10.54 14.39
N ASN A 234 11.61 -11.86 14.48
CA ASN A 234 12.49 -12.57 15.40
C ASN A 234 13.59 -13.25 14.59
N ASP A 235 14.81 -12.72 14.69
CA ASP A 235 15.96 -13.21 13.94
C ASP A 235 16.37 -14.63 14.37
N ALA A 236 16.32 -14.95 15.67
CA ALA A 236 16.69 -16.28 16.14
C ALA A 236 15.74 -17.37 15.61
N GLN A 237 14.47 -17.02 15.38
CA GLN A 237 13.44 -17.94 14.88
C GLN A 237 13.19 -17.81 13.37
N GLN A 238 13.77 -16.80 12.72
CA GLN A 238 13.52 -16.44 11.31
C GLN A 238 12.02 -16.35 10.98
N ARG A 239 11.25 -15.67 11.84
CA ARG A 239 9.79 -15.54 11.71
C ARG A 239 9.26 -14.21 12.25
N PHE A 240 8.07 -13.83 11.83
CA PHE A 240 7.28 -12.78 12.48
C PHE A 240 6.54 -13.36 13.67
N ALA A 241 7.01 -13.05 14.88
CA ALA A 241 6.43 -13.50 16.14
C ALA A 241 5.39 -12.50 16.65
N ALA A 242 4.27 -13.00 17.17
CA ALA A 242 3.24 -12.14 17.74
C ALA A 242 3.71 -11.48 19.05
N VAL A 243 3.47 -10.17 19.18
CA VAL A 243 3.71 -9.43 20.42
C VAL A 243 2.38 -9.00 21.02
N GLN A 244 2.29 -9.04 22.35
CA GLN A 244 1.07 -8.72 23.07
C GLN A 244 0.86 -7.21 23.11
N THR A 245 -0.38 -6.77 22.84
CA THR A 245 -0.78 -5.37 22.97
C THR A 245 -2.04 -5.25 23.84
N PRO A 246 -2.23 -4.14 24.56
CA PRO A 246 -3.45 -3.89 25.34
C PRO A 246 -4.67 -3.53 24.47
N TYR A 247 -4.52 -3.47 23.15
CA TYR A 247 -5.54 -2.99 22.22
C TYR A 247 -6.08 -4.14 21.36
N GLN A 248 -7.39 -4.11 21.10
CA GLN A 248 -8.11 -5.17 20.38
C GLN A 248 -8.73 -4.67 19.06
N GLY A 249 -8.42 -3.45 18.63
CA GLY A 249 -8.87 -2.91 17.34
C GLY A 249 -7.79 -2.97 16.28
N SER A 250 -8.12 -2.56 15.06
CA SER A 250 -7.17 -2.62 13.94
C SER A 250 -6.09 -1.53 14.02
N PHE A 251 -4.85 -1.93 13.82
CA PHE A 251 -3.75 -1.02 13.52
C PHE A 251 -3.68 -0.76 12.02
N PHE A 252 -3.38 0.47 11.65
CA PHE A 252 -3.22 0.91 10.26
C PHE A 252 -1.79 1.30 9.92
N GLY A 253 -0.89 1.36 10.91
CA GLY A 253 0.52 1.57 10.64
C GLY A 253 1.40 1.46 11.88
N VAL A 254 2.69 1.34 11.60
CA VAL A 254 3.78 1.30 12.56
C VAL A 254 4.90 2.20 12.06
N LEU A 255 5.51 2.97 12.95
CA LEU A 255 6.72 3.75 12.66
C LEU A 255 7.57 3.88 13.92
N GLY A 256 8.80 4.30 13.77
CA GLY A 256 9.68 4.48 14.92
C GLY A 256 11.06 4.94 14.54
N LYS A 257 11.92 4.95 15.55
CA LYS A 257 13.35 5.22 15.48
C LYS A 257 14.04 4.25 16.45
N PRO A 258 15.36 4.02 16.36
CA PRO A 258 16.02 3.05 17.20
C PRO A 258 15.71 3.25 18.69
N GLY A 259 15.26 2.19 19.37
CA GLY A 259 14.84 2.20 20.77
C GLY A 259 13.37 2.60 21.02
N GLU A 260 12.61 2.99 19.99
CA GLU A 260 11.23 3.47 20.16
C GLU A 260 10.33 3.11 18.97
N ALA A 261 9.14 2.58 19.27
CA ALA A 261 8.15 2.22 18.27
C ALA A 261 6.77 2.80 18.62
N LEU A 262 6.08 3.33 17.63
CA LEU A 262 4.67 3.73 17.69
C LEU A 262 3.85 2.87 16.74
N VAL A 263 2.71 2.38 17.21
CA VAL A 263 1.67 1.74 16.38
C VAL A 263 0.41 2.58 16.49
N TYR A 264 -0.28 2.79 15.38
CA TYR A 264 -1.47 3.63 15.34
C TYR A 264 -2.57 2.97 14.52
N GLY A 265 -3.82 3.39 14.74
CA GLY A 265 -4.92 2.87 13.93
C GLY A 265 -6.30 3.40 14.27
N LEU A 266 -7.24 2.46 14.31
CA LEU A 266 -8.68 2.71 14.36
C LEU A 266 -9.06 3.63 15.54
N ARG A 267 -9.92 4.63 15.28
CA ARG A 267 -10.46 5.56 16.28
C ARG A 267 -9.38 6.32 17.10
N GLY A 268 -8.25 6.62 16.48
CA GLY A 268 -7.22 7.48 17.09
C GLY A 268 -6.34 6.77 18.11
N ASN A 269 -6.36 5.45 18.15
CA ASN A 269 -5.52 4.68 19.06
C ASN A 269 -4.05 4.79 18.64
N VAL A 270 -3.19 5.07 19.62
CA VAL A 270 -1.75 5.07 19.47
C VAL A 270 -1.15 4.33 20.66
N LEU A 271 -0.26 3.38 20.38
CA LEU A 271 0.54 2.69 21.39
C LEU A 271 2.01 3.00 21.16
N ARG A 272 2.76 3.12 22.26
CA ARG A 272 4.20 3.37 22.26
C ARG A 272 4.94 2.31 23.05
N SER A 273 6.05 1.84 22.50
CA SER A 273 7.03 0.98 23.17
C SER A 273 8.41 1.64 23.16
N THR A 274 9.16 1.46 24.25
CA THR A 274 10.55 1.92 24.43
C THR A 274 11.48 0.82 24.93
N ASP A 275 11.00 -0.41 24.97
CA ASP A 275 11.70 -1.59 25.48
C ASP A 275 11.81 -2.68 24.42
N GLY A 276 11.85 -2.26 23.15
CA GLY A 276 11.95 -3.18 22.02
C GLY A 276 10.67 -3.98 21.77
N GLY A 277 9.50 -3.44 22.08
CA GLY A 277 8.20 -4.08 21.83
C GLY A 277 7.78 -5.10 22.88
N LEU A 278 8.45 -5.13 24.04
CA LEU A 278 8.09 -6.01 25.16
C LEU A 278 6.85 -5.51 25.89
N SER A 279 6.70 -4.18 26.02
CA SER A 279 5.51 -3.55 26.56
C SER A 279 5.06 -2.37 25.71
N TRP A 280 3.74 -2.12 25.74
CA TRP A 280 3.07 -1.10 24.95
C TRP A 280 2.19 -0.25 25.84
N THR A 281 2.43 1.06 25.80
CA THR A 281 1.71 2.06 26.60
C THR A 281 0.84 2.93 25.69
N PRO A 282 -0.46 3.07 25.99
CA PRO A 282 -1.32 3.98 25.23
C PRO A 282 -0.82 5.42 25.27
N GLN A 283 -0.92 6.10 24.14
CA GLN A 283 -0.69 7.54 24.02
C GLN A 283 -2.03 8.22 23.73
N GLU A 284 -2.40 9.18 24.58
CA GLU A 284 -3.64 9.93 24.42
C GLU A 284 -3.55 10.82 23.18
N SER A 285 -4.33 10.49 22.15
CA SER A 285 -4.43 11.32 20.94
C SER A 285 -5.45 12.44 21.07
N GLY A 286 -6.41 12.30 21.99
CA GLY A 286 -7.56 13.21 22.12
C GLY A 286 -8.53 13.17 20.93
N LEU A 287 -8.35 12.23 19.99
CA LEU A 287 -9.15 12.12 18.77
C LEU A 287 -9.87 10.77 18.71
N HIS A 288 -11.10 10.76 18.20
CA HIS A 288 -11.88 9.54 17.95
C HIS A 288 -11.93 9.15 16.46
N VAL A 289 -10.99 9.68 15.67
CA VAL A 289 -10.88 9.47 14.23
C VAL A 289 -9.65 8.60 13.95
N SER A 290 -9.77 7.64 13.03
CA SER A 290 -8.67 6.76 12.64
C SER A 290 -7.44 7.54 12.19
N ILE A 291 -6.27 7.11 12.67
CA ILE A 291 -4.97 7.59 12.18
C ILE A 291 -4.57 6.71 11.00
N THR A 292 -4.25 7.33 9.88
CA THR A 292 -4.08 6.69 8.57
C THR A 292 -2.67 6.82 8.02
N ALA A 293 -1.89 7.79 8.51
CA ALA A 293 -0.51 7.97 8.08
C ALA A 293 0.36 8.52 9.22
N GLY A 294 1.66 8.24 9.18
CA GLY A 294 2.61 8.76 10.15
C GLY A 294 4.02 8.85 9.59
N ILE A 295 4.81 9.79 10.12
CA ILE A 295 6.24 9.92 9.80
C ILE A 295 7.03 10.44 11.01
N VAL A 296 8.31 10.09 11.07
CA VAL A 296 9.30 10.79 11.92
C VAL A 296 9.92 11.93 11.11
N ASP A 297 9.74 13.16 11.56
CA ASP A 297 10.24 14.35 10.86
C ASP A 297 11.77 14.51 11.02
N ALA A 298 12.30 15.65 10.55
CA ALA A 298 13.75 15.91 10.60
C ALA A 298 14.26 16.19 12.03
N GLN A 299 13.37 16.59 12.94
CA GLN A 299 13.66 16.88 14.33
C GLN A 299 13.57 15.61 15.20
N GLY A 300 13.03 14.52 14.64
CA GLY A 300 12.81 13.27 15.34
C GLY A 300 11.44 13.19 16.01
N ASP A 301 10.54 14.13 15.73
CA ASP A 301 9.17 14.15 16.24
C ASP A 301 8.26 13.33 15.31
N TYR A 302 7.30 12.65 15.92
CA TYR A 302 6.24 11.96 15.21
C TYR A 302 5.19 12.95 14.71
N ARG A 303 4.84 12.82 13.44
CA ARG A 303 3.71 13.51 12.81
C ARG A 303 2.72 12.44 12.39
N LEU A 304 1.54 12.42 13.01
CA LEU A 304 0.48 11.47 12.69
C LEU A 304 -0.68 12.22 12.04
N PHE A 305 -1.32 11.59 11.06
CA PHE A 305 -2.43 12.18 10.32
C PHE A 305 -3.66 11.29 10.39
N THR A 306 -4.81 11.91 10.49
CA THR A 306 -6.09 11.20 10.56
C THR A 306 -6.79 11.15 9.21
N GLN A 307 -7.77 10.26 9.11
CA GLN A 307 -8.73 10.23 8.01
C GLN A 307 -9.55 11.53 7.93
N GLY A 308 -9.65 12.29 9.02
CA GLY A 308 -10.29 13.61 9.05
C GLY A 308 -9.37 14.77 8.63
N GLY A 309 -8.09 14.48 8.35
CA GLY A 309 -7.09 15.49 7.99
C GLY A 309 -6.50 16.26 9.18
N GLN A 310 -6.77 15.83 10.41
CA GLN A 310 -6.08 16.39 11.57
C GLN A 310 -4.63 15.91 11.61
N MET A 311 -3.73 16.73 12.16
CA MET A 311 -2.33 16.38 12.39
C MET A 311 -2.03 16.38 13.89
N LEU A 312 -1.47 15.29 14.39
CA LEU A 312 -0.89 15.18 15.72
C LEU A 312 0.63 15.29 15.63
N VAL A 313 1.23 15.93 16.61
CA VAL A 313 2.67 16.15 16.73
C VAL A 313 3.12 15.64 18.09
N SER A 314 4.18 14.82 18.12
CA SER A 314 4.80 14.46 19.39
C SER A 314 5.65 15.60 19.93
N GLN A 315 5.59 15.88 21.22
CA GLN A 315 6.48 16.81 21.90
C GLN A 315 7.07 16.22 23.18
N GLY A 316 8.31 16.59 23.47
CA GLY A 316 9.01 16.26 24.73
C GLY A 316 9.46 14.80 24.87
N ALA A 317 10.06 14.48 26.02
CA ALA A 317 10.74 13.20 26.29
C ALA A 317 9.82 11.95 26.35
N GLY A 318 8.50 12.13 26.25
CA GLY A 318 7.51 11.06 26.27
C GLY A 318 6.73 10.87 24.97
N ALA A 319 7.06 11.62 23.91
CA ALA A 319 6.31 11.68 22.67
C ALA A 319 4.80 12.00 22.87
N GLN A 320 4.49 12.90 23.80
CA GLN A 320 3.11 13.31 24.06
C GLN A 320 2.50 13.94 22.81
N LEU A 321 1.29 13.51 22.44
CA LEU A 321 0.66 13.92 21.21
C LEU A 321 -0.18 15.18 21.41
N HIS A 322 0.09 16.19 20.59
CA HIS A 322 -0.65 17.44 20.56
C HIS A 322 -1.27 17.63 19.18
N TRP A 323 -2.54 18.02 19.16
CA TRP A 323 -3.21 18.40 17.92
C TRP A 323 -2.68 19.74 17.43
N LEU A 324 -2.23 19.76 16.17
CA LEU A 324 -1.91 20.98 15.44
C LEU A 324 -3.07 21.36 14.53
N GLN A 325 -3.66 22.53 14.79
CA GLN A 325 -4.80 23.02 14.02
C GLN A 325 -4.35 23.40 12.60
N GLN A 326 -4.94 22.77 11.61
CA GLN A 326 -4.76 23.12 10.19
C GLN A 326 -5.93 23.98 9.72
N ALA A 327 -5.66 25.00 8.90
CA ALA A 327 -6.70 25.87 8.34
C ALA A 327 -7.70 25.08 7.46
N GLU A 328 -7.18 24.13 6.67
CA GLU A 328 -7.98 23.24 5.83
C GLU A 328 -7.53 21.78 6.00
N PRO A 329 -8.12 21.04 6.95
CA PRO A 329 -7.81 19.63 7.14
C PRO A 329 -8.34 18.83 5.93
N VAL A 330 -7.44 18.09 5.29
CA VAL A 330 -7.75 17.19 4.17
C VAL A 330 -7.31 15.79 4.58
N PRO A 331 -8.12 14.75 4.34
CA PRO A 331 -7.74 13.37 4.65
C PRO A 331 -6.36 13.03 4.08
N VAL A 332 -5.49 12.46 4.91
CA VAL A 332 -4.13 12.05 4.52
C VAL A 332 -4.04 10.54 4.59
N THR A 333 -3.53 9.92 3.53
CA THR A 333 -3.30 8.46 3.42
C THR A 333 -1.81 8.13 3.35
N GLY A 334 -0.99 9.06 2.86
CA GLY A 334 0.45 8.91 2.80
C GLY A 334 1.17 10.22 3.13
N VAL A 335 2.36 10.10 3.69
CA VAL A 335 3.24 11.22 4.00
C VAL A 335 4.69 10.83 3.74
N THR A 336 5.47 11.77 3.22
CA THR A 336 6.93 11.63 3.18
C THR A 336 7.61 12.98 3.40
N ARG A 337 8.93 12.96 3.54
CA ARG A 337 9.75 14.16 3.74
C ARG A 337 10.50 14.51 2.46
N ALA A 338 10.37 15.72 1.96
CA ALA A 338 11.18 16.19 0.84
C ALA A 338 12.65 16.43 1.25
N ALA A 339 13.54 16.60 0.27
CA ALA A 339 14.97 16.85 0.52
C ALA A 339 15.23 18.11 1.36
N ASN A 340 14.41 19.14 1.20
CA ASN A 340 14.47 20.40 1.98
C ASN A 340 13.87 20.29 3.39
N GLY A 341 13.43 19.11 3.83
CA GLY A 341 12.82 18.89 5.13
C GLY A 341 11.31 19.12 5.21
N ALA A 342 10.69 19.69 4.16
CA ALA A 342 9.24 19.88 4.12
C ALA A 342 8.50 18.53 4.13
N LEU A 343 7.29 18.51 4.69
CA LEU A 343 6.42 17.34 4.60
C LEU A 343 5.60 17.43 3.33
N VAL A 344 5.54 16.34 2.57
CA VAL A 344 4.64 16.18 1.44
C VAL A 344 3.63 15.11 1.82
N VAL A 345 2.34 15.40 1.68
CA VAL A 345 1.26 14.48 2.02
C VAL A 345 0.36 14.24 0.83
N VAL A 346 -0.26 13.06 0.80
CA VAL A 346 -1.23 12.66 -0.21
C VAL A 346 -2.52 12.18 0.43
N GLY A 347 -3.61 12.22 -0.34
CA GLY A 347 -4.92 11.75 0.11
C GLY A 347 -5.97 11.74 -0.98
N SER A 348 -7.23 11.83 -0.56
CA SER A 348 -8.40 11.83 -1.46
C SER A 348 -8.46 13.02 -2.41
N ARG A 349 -7.63 14.05 -2.19
CA ARG A 349 -7.55 15.27 -3.01
C ARG A 349 -6.20 15.45 -3.70
N GLY A 350 -5.40 14.39 -3.82
CA GLY A 350 -4.08 14.48 -4.46
C GLY A 350 -2.94 14.77 -3.49
N ALA A 351 -1.85 15.35 -4.00
CA ALA A 351 -0.65 15.68 -3.22
C ALA A 351 -0.60 17.17 -2.82
N ARG A 352 -0.05 17.44 -1.63
CA ARG A 352 0.21 18.81 -1.13
C ARG A 352 1.48 18.85 -0.30
N THR A 353 2.22 19.95 -0.38
CA THR A 353 3.36 20.23 0.52
C THR A 353 2.85 21.02 1.73
N LEU A 354 3.21 20.57 2.93
CA LEU A 354 2.95 21.25 4.19
C LEU A 354 4.21 22.00 4.61
N SER A 355 4.06 23.30 4.88
CA SER A 355 5.12 24.09 5.51
C SER A 355 5.36 23.57 6.93
N VAL A 356 6.62 23.30 7.25
CA VAL A 356 7.05 23.00 8.62
C VAL A 356 7.27 24.35 9.29
N GLU A 357 6.33 24.77 10.13
CA GLU A 357 6.51 25.96 11.01
C GLU A 357 7.49 25.67 12.14
#